data_AF-A0A9Q0MAQ4-F1
#
_entry.id   AF-A0A9Q0MAQ4-F1
#
_cell.length_a   1.000
_cell.length_b   1.000
_cell.length_c   1.000
_cell.angle_alpha   90.00
_cell.angle_beta   90.00
_cell.angle_gamma   90.00
#
_symmetry.space_group_name_H-M   'P 1'
#
loop_
_entity.id
_entity.type
_entity.pdbx_description
1 polymer ?
#
loop_
_entity_poly.entity_id
_entity_poly.type
_entity_poly.pdbx_seq_one_letter_code
_entity_poly.pdbx_strand_id
1 'polypeptide(L)'
;MYHHRHQQQQHLARYTNLWHVILMNFFTSVRESLKDNENNEEIANVINRFTGHINLSDFDNNIKLIIMLIEYSVDPVKKIINETMLRQRAKLINTYIIRDWLPFYLLLLHRIVSHCSIVLNLPLNTIDNIIEILQMENVITLFIRSHWTCARTISDDSHDIITERLTSIQKCLDFLAKTDFDDEEEN
;
A
#
# COMPACT_ATOMS: atom_id res chain seq x y z
N MET A 1 -3.82 7.21 -43.60
CA MET A 1 -3.70 7.79 -42.24
C MET A 1 -4.63 7.13 -41.20
N TYR A 2 -5.91 6.88 -41.50
CA TYR A 2 -6.86 6.23 -40.55
C TYR A 2 -6.56 4.75 -40.21
N HIS A 3 -6.10 3.95 -41.18
CA HIS A 3 -5.82 2.52 -40.95
C HIS A 3 -4.65 2.26 -40.00
N HIS A 4 -3.64 3.13 -40.01
CA HIS A 4 -2.44 2.99 -39.18
C HIS A 4 -2.73 3.31 -37.70
N ARG A 5 -3.59 4.30 -37.43
CA ARG A 5 -4.07 4.61 -36.07
C ARG A 5 -4.92 3.48 -35.49
N HIS A 6 -5.74 2.82 -36.30
CA HIS A 6 -6.58 1.71 -35.85
C HIS A 6 -5.75 0.46 -35.47
N GLN A 7 -4.70 0.16 -36.24
CA GLN A 7 -3.77 -0.92 -35.91
C GLN A 7 -2.92 -0.61 -34.66
N GLN A 8 -2.48 0.64 -34.48
CA GLN A 8 -1.80 1.06 -33.25
C GLN A 8 -2.71 0.97 -32.02
N GLN A 9 -3.96 1.40 -32.11
CA GLN A 9 -4.94 1.30 -31.02
C GLN A 9 -5.26 -0.17 -30.66
N GLN A 10 -5.38 -1.05 -31.65
CA GLN A 10 -5.58 -2.49 -31.40
C GLN A 10 -4.35 -3.15 -30.78
N HIS A 11 -3.15 -2.76 -31.19
CA HIS A 11 -1.91 -3.23 -30.56
C HIS A 11 -1.80 -2.75 -29.10
N LEU A 12 -2.02 -1.45 -28.84
CA LEU A 12 -2.03 -0.89 -27.50
C LEU A 12 -3.05 -1.61 -26.61
N ALA A 13 -4.29 -1.80 -27.07
CA ALA A 13 -5.33 -2.52 -26.33
C ALA A 13 -4.93 -3.98 -26.00
N ARG A 14 -4.27 -4.68 -26.91
CA ARG A 14 -3.76 -6.05 -26.66
C ARG A 14 -2.66 -6.07 -25.61
N TYR A 15 -1.74 -5.11 -25.64
CA TYR A 15 -0.71 -4.97 -24.62
C TYR A 15 -1.31 -4.63 -23.26
N THR A 16 -2.25 -3.67 -23.18
CA THR A 16 -2.93 -3.32 -21.92
C THR A 16 -3.67 -4.51 -21.31
N ASN A 17 -4.35 -5.32 -22.13
CA ASN A 17 -5.02 -6.53 -21.66
C ASN A 17 -4.03 -7.59 -21.15
N LEU A 18 -2.89 -7.77 -21.83
CA LEU A 18 -1.86 -8.71 -21.39
C LEU A 18 -1.26 -8.30 -20.04
N TRP A 19 -0.93 -7.01 -19.86
CA TRP A 19 -0.44 -6.47 -18.60
C TRP A 19 -1.45 -6.66 -17.46
N HIS A 20 -2.72 -6.40 -17.72
CA HIS A 20 -3.78 -6.61 -16.74
C HIS A 20 -3.89 -8.08 -16.32
N VAL A 21 -3.83 -9.01 -17.27
CA VAL A 21 -3.86 -10.46 -16.99
C VAL A 21 -2.64 -10.90 -16.17
N ILE A 22 -1.43 -10.41 -16.50
CA ILE A 22 -0.22 -10.70 -15.74
C ILE A 22 -0.34 -10.20 -14.30
N LEU A 23 -0.83 -8.98 -14.12
CA LEU A 23 -1.00 -8.37 -12.79
C LEU A 23 -2.05 -9.12 -11.95
N MET A 24 -3.17 -9.52 -12.55
CA MET A 24 -4.19 -10.33 -11.90
C MET A 24 -3.65 -11.70 -11.48
N ASN A 25 -2.91 -12.37 -12.37
CA ASN A 25 -2.29 -13.66 -12.07
C ASN A 25 -1.28 -13.57 -10.92
N PHE A 26 -0.52 -12.48 -10.86
CA PHE A 26 0.40 -12.22 -9.76
C PHE A 26 -0.31 -12.08 -8.42
N PHE A 27 -1.28 -11.16 -8.31
CA PHE A 27 -1.98 -10.95 -7.05
C PHE A 27 -2.79 -12.17 -6.61
N THR A 28 -3.37 -12.93 -7.56
CA THR A 28 -4.00 -14.21 -7.25
C THR A 28 -2.97 -15.21 -6.71
N SER A 29 -1.80 -15.33 -7.34
CA SER A 29 -0.76 -16.28 -6.91
C SER A 29 -0.23 -15.93 -5.52
N VAL A 30 0.03 -14.64 -5.26
CA VAL A 30 0.44 -14.17 -3.92
C VAL A 30 -0.65 -14.49 -2.90
N ARG A 31 -1.91 -14.22 -3.23
CA ARG A 31 -3.04 -14.48 -2.34
C ARG A 31 -3.18 -15.96 -1.99
N GLU A 32 -3.02 -16.87 -2.95
CA GLU A 32 -3.07 -18.30 -2.67
C GLU A 32 -1.92 -18.72 -1.77
N SER A 33 -0.68 -18.29 -2.04
CA SER A 33 0.48 -18.62 -1.19
C SER A 33 0.37 -18.08 0.24
N LEU A 34 -0.46 -17.05 0.47
CA LEU A 34 -0.72 -16.49 1.81
C LEU A 34 -1.73 -17.28 2.65
N LYS A 35 -2.58 -18.11 2.03
CA LYS A 35 -3.60 -18.89 2.74
C LYS A 35 -3.01 -20.04 3.55
N ASP A 36 -1.95 -20.64 3.04
CA ASP A 36 -1.47 -21.95 3.49
C ASP A 36 -0.18 -21.89 4.33
N ASN A 37 0.51 -20.74 4.40
CA ASN A 37 1.89 -20.68 4.89
C ASN A 37 2.16 -19.72 6.05
N GLU A 38 2.90 -20.23 7.04
CA GLU A 38 3.68 -19.45 8.02
C GLU A 38 5.07 -19.05 7.47
N ASN A 39 5.51 -19.64 6.35
CA ASN A 39 6.82 -19.39 5.74
C ASN A 39 6.74 -18.42 4.55
N ASN A 40 7.59 -17.38 4.57
CA ASN A 40 7.65 -16.37 3.53
C ASN A 40 8.40 -16.78 2.25
N GLU A 41 9.04 -17.95 2.23
CA GLU A 41 9.80 -18.42 1.09
C GLU A 41 8.95 -18.60 -0.17
N GLU A 42 7.74 -19.14 -0.04
CA GLU A 42 6.83 -19.32 -1.18
C GLU A 42 6.36 -17.97 -1.73
N ILE A 43 6.03 -17.02 -0.84
CA ILE A 43 5.64 -15.66 -1.21
C ILE A 43 6.79 -14.97 -1.96
N ALA A 44 8.02 -15.11 -1.47
CA ALA A 44 9.22 -14.57 -2.13
C ALA A 44 9.42 -15.18 -3.52
N ASN A 45 9.23 -16.50 -3.67
CA ASN A 45 9.34 -17.19 -4.96
C ASN A 45 8.28 -16.71 -5.96
N VAL A 46 7.04 -16.52 -5.51
CA VAL A 46 5.99 -15.92 -6.35
C VAL A 46 6.39 -14.51 -6.76
N ILE A 47 6.79 -13.63 -5.83
CA ILE A 47 7.23 -12.26 -6.15
C ILE A 47 8.35 -12.28 -7.19
N ASN A 48 9.41 -13.05 -6.95
CA ASN A 48 10.56 -13.16 -7.84
C ASN A 48 10.20 -13.61 -9.25
N ARG A 49 9.29 -14.59 -9.37
CA ARG A 49 8.80 -15.06 -10.69
C ARG A 49 8.15 -13.95 -11.51
N PHE A 50 7.51 -12.99 -10.87
CA PHE A 50 6.81 -11.90 -11.55
C PHE A 50 7.61 -10.59 -11.61
N THR A 51 8.70 -10.43 -10.86
CA THR A 51 9.51 -9.18 -10.87
C THR A 51 10.04 -8.77 -12.25
N GLY A 52 10.33 -9.73 -13.14
CA GLY A 52 10.72 -9.44 -14.53
C GLY A 52 9.56 -8.98 -15.44
N HIS A 53 8.33 -9.09 -14.95
CA HIS A 53 7.09 -8.85 -15.71
C HIS A 53 6.12 -7.88 -15.03
N ILE A 54 6.41 -7.43 -13.80
CA ILE A 54 5.58 -6.49 -13.06
C ILE A 54 6.52 -5.42 -12.58
N ASN A 55 6.20 -4.19 -12.96
CA ASN A 55 6.88 -3.07 -12.41
C ASN A 55 6.42 -2.89 -10.96
N LEU A 56 7.10 -3.56 -10.02
CA LEU A 56 6.98 -3.25 -8.60
C LEU A 56 7.60 -1.87 -8.27
N SER A 57 7.96 -1.06 -9.27
CA SER A 57 8.11 0.38 -9.06
C SER A 57 6.80 1.17 -9.29
N ASP A 58 5.69 0.49 -9.62
CA ASP A 58 4.35 1.10 -9.59
C ASP A 58 3.83 1.15 -8.15
N PHE A 59 3.64 2.37 -7.66
CA PHE A 59 3.24 2.67 -6.29
C PHE A 59 1.93 1.98 -5.88
N ASP A 60 0.93 1.90 -6.76
CA ASP A 60 -0.37 1.32 -6.43
C ASP A 60 -0.27 -0.19 -6.22
N ASN A 61 0.59 -0.87 -6.98
CA ASN A 61 0.79 -2.31 -6.84
C ASN A 61 1.55 -2.65 -5.56
N ASN A 62 2.47 -1.79 -5.13
CA ASN A 62 3.18 -1.93 -3.85
C ASN A 62 2.22 -1.79 -2.68
N ILE A 63 1.39 -0.75 -2.70
CA ILE A 63 0.38 -0.51 -1.65
C ILE A 63 -0.57 -1.72 -1.56
N LYS A 64 -1.05 -2.24 -2.70
CA LYS A 64 -1.91 -3.44 -2.73
C LYS A 64 -1.23 -4.67 -2.15
N LEU A 65 0.04 -4.90 -2.48
CA LEU A 65 0.81 -6.02 -1.94
C LEU A 65 0.96 -5.90 -0.41
N ILE A 66 1.31 -4.71 0.09
CA ILE A 66 1.47 -4.44 1.53
C ILE A 66 0.15 -4.67 2.27
N ILE A 67 -0.96 -4.13 1.75
CA ILE A 67 -2.30 -4.34 2.33
C ILE A 67 -2.64 -5.83 2.37
N MET A 68 -2.39 -6.57 1.30
CA MET A 68 -2.66 -8.02 1.27
C MET A 68 -1.84 -8.78 2.31
N LEU A 69 -0.57 -8.42 2.51
CA LEU A 69 0.24 -9.08 3.55
C LEU A 69 -0.27 -8.77 4.96
N ILE A 70 -0.77 -7.56 5.20
CA ILE A 70 -1.40 -7.17 6.47
C ILE A 70 -2.71 -7.94 6.68
N GLU A 71 -3.60 -7.98 5.68
CA GLU A 71 -4.88 -8.69 5.73
C GLU A 71 -4.69 -10.13 6.20
N TYR A 72 -3.74 -10.84 5.60
CA TYR A 72 -3.46 -12.24 5.92
C TYR A 72 -2.67 -12.43 7.22
N SER A 73 -2.25 -11.35 7.89
CA SER A 73 -1.61 -11.39 9.20
C SER A 73 -2.61 -11.12 10.33
N VAL A 74 -3.83 -10.72 10.00
CA VAL A 74 -4.89 -10.39 10.96
C VAL A 74 -5.77 -11.62 11.20
N ASP A 75 -6.07 -11.91 12.47
CA ASP A 75 -7.13 -12.85 12.82
C ASP A 75 -8.49 -12.18 12.53
N PRO A 76 -9.26 -12.67 11.55
CA PRO A 76 -10.47 -11.99 11.08
C PRO A 76 -11.59 -11.98 12.12
N VAL A 77 -11.57 -12.92 13.09
CA VAL A 77 -12.58 -13.06 14.15
C VAL A 77 -12.20 -12.20 15.34
N LYS A 78 -10.96 -12.32 15.80
CA LYS A 78 -10.49 -11.62 17.01
C LYS A 78 -10.08 -10.17 16.75
N LYS A 79 -9.89 -9.77 15.48
CA LYS A 79 -9.44 -8.43 15.09
C LYS A 79 -8.10 -8.03 15.72
N ILE A 80 -7.23 -9.03 15.89
CA ILE A 80 -5.86 -8.88 16.40
C ILE A 80 -4.86 -9.26 15.31
N ILE A 81 -3.66 -8.69 15.39
CA ILE A 81 -2.57 -8.97 14.45
C ILE A 81 -1.67 -10.10 14.98
N ASN A 82 -1.29 -11.03 14.12
CA ASN A 82 -0.15 -11.92 14.36
C ASN A 82 1.14 -11.15 14.07
N GLU A 83 1.75 -10.61 15.12
CA GLU A 83 2.93 -9.75 14.99
C GLU A 83 4.13 -10.45 14.36
N THR A 84 4.40 -11.70 14.72
CA THR A 84 5.51 -12.47 14.17
C THR A 84 5.38 -12.61 12.66
N MET A 85 4.18 -12.98 12.20
CA MET A 85 3.87 -13.10 10.78
C MET A 85 4.01 -11.76 10.06
N LEU A 86 3.44 -10.69 10.63
CA LEU A 86 3.52 -9.36 10.03
C LEU A 86 4.96 -8.86 9.94
N ARG A 87 5.78 -9.04 10.98
CA ARG A 87 7.20 -8.66 10.98
C ARG A 87 7.97 -9.37 9.87
N GLN A 88 7.79 -10.69 9.74
CA GLN A 88 8.44 -11.45 8.68
C GLN A 88 8.03 -10.93 7.30
N ARG A 89 6.72 -10.70 7.08
CA ARG A 89 6.18 -10.22 5.81
C ARG A 89 6.60 -8.79 5.49
N ALA A 90 6.67 -7.92 6.49
CA ALA A 90 7.17 -6.56 6.36
C ALA A 90 8.65 -6.54 5.95
N LYS A 91 9.49 -7.41 6.54
CA LYS A 91 10.89 -7.60 6.11
C LYS A 91 10.98 -8.01 4.64
N LEU A 92 10.12 -8.93 4.20
CA LEU A 92 10.08 -9.36 2.81
C LEU A 92 9.71 -8.20 1.87
N ILE A 93 8.65 -7.44 2.15
CA ILE A 93 8.26 -6.35 1.25
C ILE A 93 9.30 -5.23 1.25
N ASN A 94 9.96 -4.98 2.37
CA ASN A 94 10.95 -3.91 2.48
C ASN A 94 12.13 -4.04 1.49
N THR A 95 12.36 -5.24 0.92
CA THR A 95 13.35 -5.46 -0.16
C THR A 95 12.86 -5.01 -1.54
N TYR A 96 11.56 -4.78 -1.71
CA TYR A 96 10.92 -4.45 -2.99
C TYR A 96 10.29 -3.04 -3.03
N ILE A 97 10.09 -2.39 -1.87
CA ILE A 97 9.52 -1.04 -1.79
C ILE A 97 10.50 -0.01 -2.38
N ILE A 98 9.99 0.84 -3.26
CA ILE A 98 10.68 2.07 -3.67
C ILE A 98 10.71 3.04 -2.49
N ARG A 99 11.93 3.47 -2.16
CA ARG A 99 12.18 4.56 -1.24
C ARG A 99 12.49 5.77 -2.10
N ASP A 100 12.06 6.97 -1.69
CA ASP A 100 12.53 8.29 -2.19
C ASP A 100 11.41 9.28 -2.55
N TRP A 101 10.12 8.93 -2.42
CA TRP A 101 9.03 9.90 -2.63
C TRP A 101 8.13 10.06 -1.40
N LEU A 102 8.13 11.25 -0.80
CA LEU A 102 7.36 11.55 0.40
C LEU A 102 5.83 11.36 0.21
N PRO A 103 5.21 11.87 -0.89
CA PRO A 103 3.80 11.61 -1.18
C PRO A 103 3.45 10.11 -1.22
N PHE A 104 4.35 9.25 -1.72
CA PHE A 104 4.12 7.80 -1.71
C PHE A 104 3.96 7.26 -0.29
N TYR A 105 4.84 7.62 0.64
CA TYR A 105 4.75 7.09 2.00
C TYR A 105 3.51 7.60 2.76
N LEU A 106 3.10 8.86 2.53
CA LEU A 106 1.86 9.40 3.10
C LEU A 106 0.63 8.71 2.51
N LEU A 107 0.63 8.46 1.20
CA LEU A 107 -0.43 7.73 0.52
C LEU A 107 -0.49 6.28 1.01
N LEU A 108 0.66 5.62 1.15
CA LEU A 108 0.77 4.27 1.71
C LEU A 108 0.18 4.22 3.12
N LEU A 109 0.59 5.13 4.00
CA LEU A 109 0.07 5.23 5.36
C LEU A 109 -1.46 5.42 5.36
N HIS A 110 -1.96 6.38 4.57
CA HIS A 110 -3.38 6.66 4.45
C HIS A 110 -4.16 5.42 3.98
N ARG A 111 -3.69 4.73 2.95
CA ARG A 111 -4.33 3.54 2.38
C ARG A 111 -4.33 2.37 3.36
N ILE A 112 -3.22 2.12 4.06
CA ILE A 112 -3.14 1.06 5.07
C ILE A 112 -4.13 1.31 6.20
N VAL A 113 -4.12 2.51 6.79
CA VAL A 113 -5.01 2.84 7.92
C VAL A 113 -6.46 2.80 7.48
N SER A 114 -6.80 3.41 6.33
CA SER A 114 -8.16 3.39 5.80
C SER A 114 -8.65 1.96 5.58
N HIS A 115 -7.82 1.09 5.00
CA HIS A 115 -8.17 -0.30 4.81
C HIS A 115 -8.37 -1.05 6.15
N CYS A 116 -7.42 -0.90 7.09
CA CYS A 116 -7.50 -1.53 8.40
C CYS A 116 -8.74 -1.09 9.19
N SER A 117 -9.10 0.18 9.12
CA SER A 117 -10.25 0.74 9.84
C SER A 117 -11.58 0.43 9.17
N ILE A 118 -11.70 0.60 7.84
CA ILE A 118 -12.99 0.54 7.15
C ILE A 118 -13.31 -0.88 6.69
N VAL A 119 -12.33 -1.58 6.13
CA VAL A 119 -12.53 -2.91 5.52
C VAL A 119 -12.36 -4.00 6.58
N LEU A 120 -11.28 -3.95 7.35
CA LEU A 120 -11.02 -4.96 8.37
C LEU A 120 -11.72 -4.68 9.71
N ASN A 121 -12.20 -3.45 9.91
CA ASN A 121 -12.83 -2.98 11.15
C ASN A 121 -11.95 -3.24 12.38
N LEU A 122 -10.67 -2.88 12.26
CA LEU A 122 -9.71 -3.04 13.34
C LEU A 122 -9.81 -1.90 14.36
N PRO A 123 -9.68 -2.21 15.66
CA PRO A 123 -9.64 -1.18 16.68
C PRO A 123 -8.33 -0.38 16.58
N LEU A 124 -8.37 0.87 17.06
CA LEU A 124 -7.25 1.82 16.99
C LEU A 124 -5.92 1.24 17.51
N ASN A 125 -5.96 0.51 18.63
CA ASN A 125 -4.77 -0.11 19.21
C ASN A 125 -4.14 -1.18 18.30
N THR A 126 -4.94 -1.97 17.58
CA THR A 126 -4.42 -2.92 16.58
C THR A 126 -3.81 -2.17 15.40
N ILE A 127 -4.43 -1.08 14.95
CA ILE A 127 -3.88 -0.24 13.87
C ILE A 127 -2.54 0.39 14.30
N ASP A 128 -2.47 0.96 15.50
CA ASP A 128 -1.24 1.53 16.06
C ASP A 128 -0.11 0.49 16.07
N ASN A 129 -0.40 -0.75 16.47
CA ASN A 129 0.56 -1.86 16.47
C ASN A 129 1.03 -2.22 15.06
N ILE A 130 0.11 -2.29 14.08
CA ILE A 130 0.47 -2.52 12.67
C ILE A 130 1.43 -1.43 12.19
N ILE A 131 1.10 -0.16 12.42
CA ILE A 131 1.95 0.98 12.00
C ILE A 131 3.32 0.94 12.69
N GLU A 132 3.38 0.55 13.97
CA GLU A 132 4.63 0.39 14.69
C GLU A 132 5.49 -0.74 14.10
N ILE A 133 4.91 -1.90 13.79
CA ILE A 133 5.64 -3.00 13.15
C ILE A 133 6.18 -2.57 11.79
N LEU A 134 5.38 -1.91 10.96
CA LEU A 134 5.82 -1.42 9.64
C LEU A 134 6.96 -0.42 9.78
N GLN A 135 6.96 0.43 10.80
CA GLN A 135 8.06 1.35 11.08
C GLN A 135 9.32 0.61 11.55
N MET A 136 9.19 -0.36 12.47
CA MET A 136 10.32 -1.15 12.98
C MET A 136 11.02 -1.93 11.87
N GLU A 137 10.26 -2.43 10.90
CA GLU A 137 10.79 -3.18 9.76
C GLU A 137 11.14 -2.28 8.55
N ASN A 138 11.16 -0.96 8.75
CA ASN A 138 11.52 0.08 7.78
C ASN A 138 10.65 0.13 6.51
N VAL A 139 9.42 -0.43 6.56
CA VAL A 139 8.42 -0.30 5.47
C VAL A 139 7.92 1.14 5.36
N ILE A 140 7.76 1.82 6.49
CA ILE A 140 7.55 3.27 6.56
C ILE A 140 8.66 3.90 7.42
N THR A 141 8.97 5.16 7.16
CA THR A 141 9.97 5.88 7.96
C THR A 141 9.39 6.36 9.29
N LEU A 142 10.26 6.68 10.25
CA LEU A 142 9.84 7.28 11.52
C LEU A 142 9.08 8.60 11.31
N PHE A 143 9.52 9.42 10.35
CA PHE A 143 8.84 10.66 9.98
C PHE A 143 7.39 10.41 9.56
N ILE A 144 7.14 9.35 8.78
CA ILE A 144 5.81 8.98 8.32
C ILE A 144 4.96 8.43 9.47
N ARG A 145 5.53 7.59 10.34
CA ARG A 145 4.86 7.16 11.58
C ARG A 145 4.40 8.36 12.42
N SER A 146 5.24 9.39 12.56
CA SER A 146 4.89 10.59 13.32
C SER A 146 3.65 11.30 12.76
N HIS A 147 3.39 11.24 11.45
CA HIS A 147 2.15 11.79 10.90
C HIS A 147 0.93 11.05 11.43
N TRP A 148 0.97 9.73 11.58
CA TRP A 148 -0.14 8.99 12.20
C TRP A 148 -0.33 9.34 13.68
N THR A 149 0.76 9.43 14.44
CA THR A 149 0.69 9.71 15.89
C THR A 149 0.26 11.15 16.18
N CYS A 150 0.71 12.12 15.37
CA CYS A 150 0.52 13.55 15.60
C CYS A 150 -0.62 14.17 14.79
N ALA A 151 -1.17 13.47 13.79
CA ALA A 151 -2.34 13.93 13.04
C ALA A 151 -3.57 13.98 13.95
N ARG A 152 -3.81 15.11 14.59
CA ARG A 152 -5.05 15.34 15.32
C ARG A 152 -5.57 16.70 14.95
N THR A 153 -6.88 16.79 14.77
CA THR A 153 -7.52 18.09 14.66
C THR A 153 -7.68 18.61 16.10
N ILE A 154 -7.39 19.89 16.32
CA ILE A 154 -7.68 20.54 17.61
C ILE A 154 -9.20 20.82 17.60
N SER A 155 -10.03 19.83 17.88
CA SER A 155 -11.47 20.02 18.10
C SER A 155 -11.90 19.33 19.38
N ASP A 156 -12.67 20.05 20.20
CA ASP A 156 -13.15 19.58 21.51
C ASP A 156 -14.19 18.45 21.42
N ASP A 157 -14.74 18.19 20.23
CA ASP A 157 -15.64 17.08 19.90
C ASP A 157 -14.89 16.04 19.06
N SER A 158 -14.31 15.01 19.67
CA SER A 158 -13.67 13.91 18.92
C SER A 158 -14.24 12.55 19.28
N HIS A 159 -15.33 12.18 18.60
CA HIS A 159 -15.89 10.82 18.70
C HIS A 159 -15.19 9.80 17.77
N ASP A 160 -14.29 10.20 16.87
CA ASP A 160 -13.56 9.27 16.02
C ASP A 160 -12.13 9.75 15.64
N ILE A 161 -11.17 9.35 16.47
CA ILE A 161 -9.74 9.65 16.33
C ILE A 161 -9.16 9.16 14.99
N ILE A 162 -9.64 8.03 14.45
CA ILE A 162 -9.09 7.46 13.22
C ILE A 162 -9.49 8.35 12.03
N THR A 163 -10.76 8.76 11.96
CA THR A 163 -11.28 9.62 10.90
C THR A 163 -10.57 10.98 10.89
N GLU A 164 -10.32 11.58 12.05
CA GLU A 164 -9.57 12.84 12.15
C GLU A 164 -8.13 12.72 11.66
N ARG A 165 -7.43 11.64 12.05
CA ARG A 165 -6.06 11.35 11.61
C ARG A 165 -5.99 11.19 10.10
N LEU A 166 -6.88 10.38 9.53
CA LEU A 166 -6.97 10.16 8.09
C LEU A 166 -7.25 11.47 7.34
N THR A 167 -8.18 12.28 7.83
CA THR A 167 -8.52 13.59 7.22
C THR A 167 -7.32 14.53 7.21
N SER A 168 -6.54 14.55 8.29
CA SER A 168 -5.34 15.39 8.38
C SER A 168 -4.26 14.93 7.41
N ILE A 169 -4.02 13.62 7.29
CA ILE A 169 -3.09 13.04 6.31
C ILE A 169 -3.56 13.34 4.88
N GLN A 170 -4.86 13.24 4.60
CA GLN A 170 -5.42 13.57 3.29
C GLN A 170 -5.19 15.05 2.93
N LYS A 171 -5.36 15.99 3.88
CA LYS A 171 -5.04 17.40 3.65
C LYS A 171 -3.56 17.62 3.29
N CYS A 172 -2.64 16.87 3.90
CA CYS A 172 -1.23 16.91 3.53
C CYS A 172 -0.99 16.41 2.10
N LEU A 173 -1.64 15.31 1.71
CA LEU A 173 -1.58 14.79 0.34
C LEU A 173 -2.13 15.80 -0.67
N ASP A 174 -3.28 16.42 -0.39
CA ASP A 174 -3.91 17.42 -1.24
C ASP A 174 -3.04 18.68 -1.38
N PHE A 175 -2.30 19.05 -0.34
CA PHE A 175 -1.35 20.16 -0.38
C PHE A 175 -0.16 19.84 -1.29
N LEU A 176 0.47 18.68 -1.11
CA LEU A 176 1.61 18.23 -1.93
C LEU A 176 1.23 18.09 -3.40
N ALA A 177 0.03 17.59 -3.68
CA ALA A 177 -0.46 17.48 -5.05
C ALA A 177 -0.60 18.85 -5.72
N LYS A 178 -0.94 19.92 -4.98
CA LYS A 178 -1.06 21.27 -5.54
C LYS A 178 0.29 21.91 -5.80
N THR A 179 1.26 21.74 -4.91
CA THR A 179 2.61 22.29 -5.08
C THR A 179 3.33 21.69 -6.29
N ASP A 180 3.09 20.41 -6.61
CA ASP A 180 3.67 19.78 -7.79
C ASP A 180 3.13 20.35 -9.12
N PHE A 181 1.96 21.01 -9.13
CA PHE A 181 1.40 21.67 -10.33
C PHE A 181 1.87 23.12 -10.48
N ASP A 182 2.10 23.83 -9.37
CA ASP A 182 2.54 25.23 -9.41
C ASP A 182 3.99 25.34 -9.95
N ASP A 183 4.83 24.32 -9.72
CA ASP A 183 6.21 24.27 -10.24
C ASP A 183 6.30 23.94 -11.75
N GLU A 184 5.23 23.44 -12.39
CA GLU A 184 5.18 23.17 -13.84
C GLU A 184 4.63 24.34 -14.67
N GLU A 185 3.94 25.32 -14.08
CA GLU A 185 3.41 26.50 -14.78
C GLU A 185 4.41 27.68 -14.89
N GLU A 186 5.57 27.61 -14.21
CA GLU A 186 6.61 28.65 -14.26
C GLU A 186 7.81 28.36 -15.21
N ASN A 187 7.75 27.30 -16.03
CA ASN A 187 8.76 26.99 -17.07
C ASN A 187 8.20 26.97 -18.50
#